data_AF-A0A820M9I0-F1
#
_entry.id   AF-A0A820M9I0-F1
#
_cell.length_a   1.000
_cell.length_b   1.000
_cell.length_c   1.000
_cell.angle_alpha   90.00
_cell.angle_beta   90.00
_cell.angle_gamma   90.00
#
_symmetry.space_group_name_H-M   'P 1'
#
loop_
_entity.id
_entity.type
_entity.pdbx_description
1 polymer ?
#
loop_
_entity_poly.entity_id
_entity_poly.type
_entity_poly.pdbx_seq_one_letter_code
_entity_poly.pdbx_strand_id
1 'polypeptide(L)'
;LQFTINNTQFVQNHVIAKLCQCSARVKPTQFVEFGSFRSGHRLQWWNLLAMLELDSLPIAEESITILIMHSILQYGPLAMDGKSSDNSWCSDSHEQLLEDHFVDEFITRLDYRLDDCELNWQNELVLLVVTMITMRMLTICNSTREDKVANLAVKCRRIGEKWIDLISETIKFTFSPDFNEIENLRLKMVTIGISCILTFSTHSNRIHCLLSSNEHVISLLKAATTTHDNIILNKTQSNISTFVRNMMRFSERTLMMVQPIVAEFLQKTCFQSLNDFVAIYWAVIRSEGTMNGQWKKRTEDLYDGWYDCQYESRYISINFIKGTFLVDGMAIGFLPENITTNELFVRVFEKHIFEVQLAESSKTYITKHTYHGNGQVQYE
;
A
#
# COMPACT_ATOMS: atom_id res chain seq x y z
N LEU A 1 -28.16 -3.88 3.53
CA LEU A 1 -28.19 -4.21 2.08
C LEU A 1 -27.26 -5.39 1.72
N GLN A 2 -27.09 -6.41 2.59
CA GLN A 2 -26.06 -7.45 2.38
C GLN A 2 -26.17 -8.22 1.04
N PHE A 3 -27.39 -8.39 0.51
CA PHE A 3 -27.60 -9.07 -0.77
C PHE A 3 -26.87 -8.39 -1.94
N THR A 4 -26.61 -7.08 -1.87
CA THR A 4 -25.92 -6.30 -2.93
C THR A 4 -24.42 -6.58 -2.96
N ILE A 5 -23.86 -7.08 -1.85
CA ILE A 5 -22.50 -7.60 -1.79
C ILE A 5 -22.46 -9.06 -2.25
N ASN A 6 -23.49 -9.84 -1.93
CA ASN A 6 -23.50 -11.28 -2.16
C ASN A 6 -23.81 -11.67 -3.63
N ASN A 7 -24.58 -10.87 -4.37
CA ASN A 7 -24.93 -11.17 -5.75
C ASN A 7 -25.09 -9.89 -6.60
N THR A 8 -25.30 -10.08 -7.90
CA THR A 8 -25.58 -9.01 -8.88
C THR A 8 -26.90 -9.22 -9.63
N GLN A 9 -27.64 -10.28 -9.27
CA GLN A 9 -28.87 -10.72 -9.94
C GLN A 9 -30.10 -10.02 -9.37
N PHE A 10 -30.10 -8.69 -9.44
CA PHE A 10 -31.23 -7.87 -9.02
C PHE A 10 -31.25 -6.57 -9.82
N VAL A 11 -32.41 -5.91 -9.81
CA VAL A 11 -32.61 -4.62 -10.48
C VAL A 11 -32.74 -3.51 -9.45
N GLN A 12 -32.40 -2.28 -9.84
CA GLN A 12 -32.50 -1.08 -9.00
C GLN A 12 -33.89 -0.93 -8.33
N ASN A 13 -34.97 -1.27 -9.03
CA ASN A 13 -36.33 -1.21 -8.47
C ASN A 13 -36.50 -2.05 -7.19
N HIS A 14 -35.75 -3.15 -7.05
CA HIS A 14 -35.74 -3.97 -5.84
C HIS A 14 -35.11 -3.23 -4.64
N VAL A 15 -34.12 -2.39 -4.89
CA VAL A 15 -33.48 -1.54 -3.87
C VAL A 15 -34.42 -0.41 -3.46
N ILE A 16 -35.03 0.26 -4.45
CA ILE A 16 -36.00 1.35 -4.22
C ILE A 16 -37.19 0.86 -3.39
N ALA A 17 -37.71 -0.34 -3.67
CA ALA A 17 -38.79 -0.94 -2.88
C ALA A 17 -38.41 -1.18 -1.40
N LYS A 18 -37.11 -1.23 -1.07
CA LYS A 18 -36.59 -1.37 0.29
C LYS A 18 -36.22 -0.04 0.95
N LEU A 19 -36.51 1.11 0.33
CA LEU A 19 -36.24 2.43 0.91
C LEU A 19 -36.87 2.65 2.28
N CYS A 20 -38.01 2.00 2.56
CA CYS A 20 -38.62 2.03 3.90
C CYS A 20 -37.73 1.42 5.00
N GLN A 21 -36.72 0.62 4.62
CA GLN A 21 -35.72 0.04 5.52
C GLN A 21 -34.48 0.93 5.68
N CYS A 22 -34.43 2.09 5.01
CA CYS A 22 -33.32 3.03 5.12
C CYS A 22 -33.26 3.61 6.54
N SER A 23 -32.11 3.47 7.20
CA SER A 23 -31.91 4.07 8.52
C SER A 23 -31.87 5.58 8.43
N ALA A 24 -32.23 6.28 9.51
CA ALA A 24 -32.12 7.74 9.59
C ALA A 24 -30.67 8.28 9.49
N ARG A 25 -29.65 7.41 9.63
CA ARG A 25 -28.23 7.79 9.54
C ARG A 25 -27.72 7.89 8.10
N VAL A 26 -28.46 7.36 7.13
CA VAL A 26 -28.04 7.29 5.72
C VAL A 26 -29.01 8.11 4.88
N LYS A 27 -28.49 8.93 3.96
CA LYS A 27 -29.34 9.68 3.03
C LYS A 27 -30.07 8.68 2.12
N PRO A 28 -31.37 8.86 1.84
CA PRO A 28 -32.10 7.97 0.94
C PRO A 28 -31.43 7.81 -0.43
N THR A 29 -30.80 8.86 -0.95
CA THR A 29 -30.02 8.82 -2.21
C THR A 29 -28.83 7.88 -2.12
N GLN A 30 -28.01 8.01 -1.06
CA GLN A 30 -26.88 7.11 -0.79
C GLN A 30 -27.33 5.66 -0.58
N PHE A 31 -28.49 5.44 0.05
CA PHE A 31 -29.05 4.09 0.21
C PHE A 31 -29.39 3.45 -1.14
N VAL A 32 -30.06 4.19 -2.03
CA VAL A 32 -30.39 3.68 -3.38
C VAL A 32 -29.11 3.41 -4.16
N GLU A 33 -28.17 4.34 -4.12
CA GLU A 33 -26.95 4.23 -4.91
C GLU A 33 -26.05 3.09 -4.43
N PHE A 34 -25.75 3.01 -3.13
CA PHE A 34 -25.05 1.88 -2.54
C PHE A 34 -25.73 0.56 -2.90
N GLY A 35 -27.06 0.53 -2.76
CA GLY A 35 -27.81 -0.69 -2.99
C GLY A 35 -27.86 -1.09 -4.46
N SER A 36 -27.82 -0.13 -5.38
CA SER A 36 -27.95 -0.35 -6.83
C SER A 36 -26.60 -0.44 -7.53
N PHE A 37 -25.50 -0.12 -6.86
CA PHE A 37 -24.15 -0.10 -7.43
C PHE A 37 -23.79 -1.38 -8.19
N ARG A 38 -24.27 -2.53 -7.70
CA ARG A 38 -24.03 -3.86 -8.28
C ARG A 38 -25.28 -4.50 -8.89
N SER A 39 -26.32 -3.71 -9.20
CA SER A 39 -27.51 -4.22 -9.88
C SER A 39 -27.19 -4.51 -11.34
N GLY A 40 -26.90 -5.77 -11.66
CA GLY A 40 -26.43 -6.19 -12.98
C GLY A 40 -24.90 -6.15 -13.08
N HIS A 41 -24.31 -7.29 -13.45
CA HIS A 41 -22.86 -7.46 -13.47
C HIS A 41 -22.14 -6.57 -14.50
N ARG A 42 -22.79 -6.26 -15.63
CA ARG A 42 -22.26 -5.41 -16.72
C ARG A 42 -22.30 -3.91 -16.41
N LEU A 43 -23.04 -3.49 -15.37
CA LEU A 43 -23.23 -2.08 -15.04
C LEU A 43 -22.25 -1.56 -13.99
N GLN A 44 -21.44 -2.44 -13.38
CA GLN A 44 -20.59 -2.09 -12.25
C GLN A 44 -19.55 -1.01 -12.59
N TRP A 45 -18.92 -1.07 -13.77
CA TRP A 45 -17.97 -0.05 -14.22
C TRP A 45 -18.64 1.29 -14.54
N TRP A 46 -19.82 1.26 -15.16
CA TRP A 46 -20.60 2.47 -15.42
C TRP A 46 -21.05 3.14 -14.13
N ASN A 47 -21.52 2.35 -13.16
CA ASN A 47 -21.91 2.85 -11.84
C ASN A 47 -20.71 3.42 -11.08
N LEU A 48 -19.53 2.79 -11.19
CA LEU A 48 -18.30 3.33 -10.61
C LEU A 48 -17.89 4.65 -11.27
N LEU A 49 -17.95 4.75 -12.60
CA LEU A 49 -17.65 5.99 -13.31
C LEU A 49 -18.61 7.12 -12.92
N ALA A 50 -19.92 6.82 -12.87
CA ALA A 50 -20.94 7.78 -12.45
C ALA A 50 -20.72 8.23 -10.99
N MET A 51 -20.34 7.32 -10.09
CA MET A 51 -20.02 7.66 -8.71
C MET A 51 -18.79 8.57 -8.62
N LEU A 52 -17.74 8.30 -9.39
CA LEU A 52 -16.55 9.14 -9.45
C LEU A 52 -16.87 10.55 -9.96
N GLU A 53 -17.75 10.67 -10.96
CA GLU A 53 -18.16 11.95 -11.53
C GLU A 53 -19.06 12.76 -10.59
N LEU A 54 -20.01 12.11 -9.93
CA LEU A 54 -21.02 12.77 -9.11
C LEU A 54 -20.63 12.97 -7.64
N ASP A 55 -19.51 12.38 -7.21
CA ASP A 55 -19.07 12.34 -5.81
C ASP A 55 -20.17 11.88 -4.83
N SER A 56 -20.88 10.86 -5.25
CA SER A 56 -22.19 10.52 -4.72
C SER A 56 -22.13 9.55 -3.53
N LEU A 57 -21.07 8.73 -3.46
CA LEU A 57 -20.72 7.89 -2.32
C LEU A 57 -19.33 8.26 -1.75
N PRO A 58 -19.19 8.38 -0.42
CA PRO A 58 -17.92 8.73 0.21
C PRO A 58 -16.93 7.55 0.15
N ILE A 59 -15.96 7.60 -0.77
CA ILE A 59 -14.94 6.55 -0.95
C ILE A 59 -14.14 6.30 0.35
N ALA A 60 -13.95 7.35 1.16
CA ALA A 60 -13.26 7.28 2.44
C ALA A 60 -14.00 6.44 3.51
N GLU A 61 -15.23 5.99 3.26
CA GLU A 61 -15.90 5.02 4.12
C GLU A 61 -15.54 3.58 3.73
N GLU A 62 -15.12 2.78 4.72
CA GLU A 62 -14.71 1.38 4.49
C GLU A 62 -15.82 0.55 3.82
N SER A 63 -17.10 0.77 4.15
CA SER A 63 -18.21 0.04 3.54
C SER A 63 -18.35 0.30 2.03
N ILE A 64 -18.07 1.52 1.59
CA ILE A 64 -18.06 1.91 0.17
C ILE A 64 -16.84 1.33 -0.51
N THR A 65 -15.68 1.42 0.14
CA THR A 65 -14.44 0.78 -0.36
C THR A 65 -14.64 -0.72 -0.59
N ILE A 66 -15.24 -1.45 0.36
CA ILE A 66 -15.55 -2.88 0.21
C ILE A 66 -16.47 -3.10 -1.00
N LEU A 67 -17.53 -2.30 -1.16
CA LEU A 67 -18.44 -2.39 -2.29
C LEU A 67 -17.70 -2.23 -3.63
N ILE A 68 -16.81 -1.25 -3.74
CA ILE A 68 -15.98 -1.01 -4.93
C ILE A 68 -15.06 -2.21 -5.19
N MET A 69 -14.34 -2.71 -4.17
CA MET A 69 -13.44 -3.86 -4.30
C MET A 69 -14.18 -5.11 -4.80
N HIS A 70 -15.34 -5.40 -4.22
CA HIS A 70 -16.18 -6.51 -4.68
C HIS A 70 -16.65 -6.34 -6.12
N SER A 71 -16.84 -5.10 -6.57
CA SER A 71 -17.32 -4.81 -7.92
C SER A 71 -16.22 -4.99 -8.96
N ILE A 72 -15.02 -4.45 -8.69
CA ILE A 72 -13.90 -4.53 -9.64
C ILE A 72 -13.22 -5.91 -9.64
N LEU A 73 -13.31 -6.68 -8.57
CA LEU A 73 -12.68 -8.02 -8.46
C LEU A 73 -13.61 -9.17 -8.83
N GLN A 74 -14.93 -8.93 -8.95
CA GLN A 74 -15.85 -9.95 -9.41
C GLN A 74 -15.55 -10.30 -10.86
N TYR A 75 -15.18 -11.56 -11.12
CA TYR A 75 -14.90 -12.02 -12.48
C TYR A 75 -16.12 -11.89 -13.39
N GLY A 76 -17.27 -12.46 -13.02
CA GLY A 76 -18.49 -12.46 -13.82
C GLY A 76 -18.66 -13.69 -14.72
N PRO A 77 -19.79 -13.80 -15.45
CA PRO A 77 -19.96 -14.86 -16.45
C PRO A 77 -19.02 -14.64 -17.64
N LEU A 78 -18.52 -15.73 -18.23
CA LEU A 78 -17.80 -15.68 -19.50
C LEU A 78 -18.80 -15.49 -20.65
N ALA A 79 -18.44 -14.69 -21.65
CA ALA A 79 -19.15 -14.63 -22.92
C ALA A 79 -19.14 -16.02 -23.56
N MET A 80 -20.24 -16.77 -23.43
CA MET A 80 -20.42 -18.08 -24.04
C MET A 80 -21.03 -17.99 -25.45
N ASP A 81 -21.18 -16.77 -25.96
CA ASP A 81 -21.75 -16.49 -27.26
C ASP A 81 -20.74 -16.97 -28.30
N GLY A 82 -20.96 -18.18 -28.85
CA GLY A 82 -20.10 -18.88 -29.82
C GLY A 82 -19.93 -18.19 -31.19
N LYS A 83 -19.91 -16.85 -31.22
CA LYS A 83 -19.64 -16.00 -32.38
C LYS A 83 -18.29 -15.29 -32.31
N SER A 84 -17.61 -15.28 -31.17
CA SER A 84 -16.23 -14.80 -31.05
C SER A 84 -15.29 -16.00 -30.98
N SER A 85 -14.87 -16.47 -32.16
CA SER A 85 -13.75 -17.39 -32.35
C SER A 85 -12.40 -16.72 -32.06
N ASP A 86 -12.33 -15.88 -31.04
CA ASP A 86 -11.09 -15.24 -30.58
C ASP A 86 -11.13 -15.18 -29.05
N ASN A 87 -10.31 -16.04 -28.45
CA ASN A 87 -9.61 -16.01 -27.15
C ASN A 87 -9.77 -14.79 -26.19
N SER A 88 -10.95 -14.20 -26.04
CA SER A 88 -11.18 -13.16 -25.03
C SER A 88 -11.31 -13.82 -23.66
N TRP A 89 -10.22 -13.81 -22.89
CA TRP A 89 -10.22 -14.16 -21.46
C TRP A 89 -11.05 -13.17 -20.62
N CYS A 90 -11.48 -12.03 -21.18
CA CYS A 90 -12.23 -11.00 -20.47
C CYS A 90 -13.70 -11.40 -20.29
N SER A 91 -14.20 -11.38 -19.05
CA SER A 91 -15.62 -11.58 -18.75
C SER A 91 -16.46 -10.35 -19.12
N ASP A 92 -17.73 -10.57 -19.45
CA ASP A 92 -18.78 -9.57 -19.65
C ASP A 92 -18.86 -8.49 -18.55
N SER A 93 -18.42 -8.79 -17.33
CA SER A 93 -18.41 -7.80 -16.23
C SER A 93 -17.31 -6.75 -16.37
N HIS A 94 -16.40 -6.93 -17.33
CA HIS A 94 -15.22 -6.10 -17.54
C HIS A 94 -15.08 -5.63 -19.00
N GLU A 95 -16.07 -5.91 -19.85
CA GLU A 95 -16.05 -5.61 -21.29
C GLU A 95 -15.76 -4.13 -21.57
N GLN A 96 -16.26 -3.21 -20.73
CA GLN A 96 -16.05 -1.77 -20.86
C GLN A 96 -14.56 -1.38 -20.80
N LEU A 97 -13.72 -2.17 -20.12
CA LEU A 97 -12.27 -1.92 -20.05
C LEU A 97 -11.53 -2.26 -21.35
N LEU A 98 -12.22 -2.83 -22.34
CA LEU A 98 -11.71 -3.04 -23.70
C LEU A 98 -12.00 -1.86 -24.62
N GLU A 99 -12.83 -0.89 -24.19
CA GLU A 99 -13.19 0.28 -24.98
C GLU A 99 -12.28 1.49 -24.64
N ASP A 100 -11.42 1.90 -25.56
CA ASP A 100 -10.46 3.01 -25.36
C ASP A 100 -11.13 4.30 -24.86
N HIS A 101 -12.31 4.65 -25.38
CA HIS A 101 -13.04 5.85 -24.96
C HIS A 101 -13.48 5.77 -23.48
N PHE A 102 -14.01 4.62 -23.06
CA PHE A 102 -14.39 4.42 -21.67
C PHE A 102 -13.15 4.51 -20.76
N VAL A 103 -12.05 3.87 -21.16
CA VAL A 103 -10.79 3.89 -20.41
C VAL A 103 -10.23 5.32 -20.31
N ASP A 104 -10.25 6.12 -21.37
CA ASP A 104 -9.78 7.52 -21.35
C ASP A 104 -10.61 8.39 -20.39
N GLU A 105 -11.95 8.26 -20.39
CA GLU A 105 -12.79 8.99 -19.43
C GLU A 105 -12.52 8.52 -18.00
N PHE A 106 -12.38 7.21 -17.79
CA PHE A 106 -12.12 6.65 -16.48
C PHE A 106 -10.77 7.10 -15.91
N ILE A 107 -9.71 7.12 -16.74
CA ILE A 107 -8.40 7.66 -16.39
C ILE A 107 -8.53 9.12 -15.95
N THR A 108 -9.26 9.94 -16.72
CA THR A 108 -9.45 11.36 -16.43
C THR A 108 -10.09 11.57 -15.06
N ARG A 109 -11.11 10.76 -14.71
CA ARG A 109 -11.76 10.84 -13.40
C ARG A 109 -10.86 10.39 -12.27
N LEU A 110 -10.12 9.30 -12.43
CA LEU A 110 -9.16 8.85 -11.42
C LEU A 110 -8.05 9.88 -11.20
N ASP A 111 -7.54 10.47 -12.27
CA ASP A 111 -6.48 11.48 -12.22
C ASP A 111 -6.93 12.72 -11.43
N TYR A 112 -8.14 13.21 -11.73
CA TYR A 112 -8.78 14.30 -11.00
C TYR A 112 -8.96 13.96 -9.52
N ARG A 113 -9.39 12.73 -9.20
CA ARG A 113 -9.54 12.31 -7.79
C ARG A 113 -8.21 12.24 -7.04
N LEU A 114 -7.13 11.85 -7.72
CA LEU A 114 -5.79 11.87 -7.13
C LEU A 114 -5.33 13.31 -6.85
N ASP A 115 -5.58 14.24 -7.76
CA ASP A 115 -5.23 15.66 -7.57
C ASP A 115 -6.02 16.28 -6.41
N ASP A 116 -7.32 16.02 -6.35
CA ASP A 116 -8.20 16.51 -5.28
C ASP A 116 -7.77 15.97 -3.91
N CYS A 117 -7.37 14.69 -3.84
CA CYS A 117 -6.95 14.11 -2.57
C CYS A 117 -5.49 14.37 -2.22
N GLU A 118 -4.62 14.85 -3.12
CA GLU A 118 -3.16 14.94 -2.91
C GLU A 118 -2.78 15.69 -1.61
N LEU A 119 -3.52 16.76 -1.27
CA LEU A 119 -3.29 17.53 -0.04
C LEU A 119 -4.05 16.98 1.17
N ASN A 120 -4.95 16.02 0.96
CA ASN A 120 -5.83 15.43 1.95
C ASN A 120 -5.40 14.01 2.32
N TRP A 121 -4.23 13.91 2.96
CA TRP A 121 -3.66 12.65 3.46
C TRP A 121 -4.52 11.95 4.52
N GLN A 122 -5.60 12.59 4.99
CA GLN A 122 -6.54 12.00 5.95
C GLN A 122 -7.43 10.90 5.35
N ASN A 123 -7.46 10.75 4.02
CA ASN A 123 -8.32 9.80 3.32
C ASN A 123 -7.49 8.68 2.65
N GLU A 124 -6.77 7.89 3.45
CA GLU A 124 -5.91 6.80 2.96
C GLU A 124 -6.64 5.76 2.10
N LEU A 125 -7.94 5.55 2.36
CA LEU A 125 -8.77 4.61 1.61
C LEU A 125 -9.02 5.07 0.16
N VAL A 126 -9.01 6.38 -0.11
CA VAL A 126 -9.17 6.90 -1.48
C VAL A 126 -7.98 6.47 -2.33
N LEU A 127 -6.76 6.64 -1.81
CA LEU A 127 -5.54 6.22 -2.50
C LEU A 127 -5.54 4.70 -2.75
N LEU A 128 -5.96 3.91 -1.76
CA LEU A 128 -6.07 2.46 -1.89
C LEU A 128 -7.08 2.07 -2.99
N VAL A 129 -8.27 2.67 -2.99
CA VAL A 129 -9.32 2.41 -3.97
C VAL A 129 -8.86 2.77 -5.37
N VAL A 130 -8.31 3.97 -5.56
CA VAL A 130 -7.80 4.41 -6.87
C VAL A 130 -6.68 3.50 -7.35
N THR A 131 -5.77 3.10 -6.47
CA THR A 131 -4.72 2.13 -6.81
C THR A 131 -5.32 0.81 -7.28
N MET A 132 -6.25 0.24 -6.53
CA MET A 132 -6.87 -1.04 -6.86
C MET A 132 -7.64 -1.00 -8.18
N ILE A 133 -8.36 0.09 -8.45
CA ILE A 133 -9.05 0.27 -9.73
C ILE A 133 -8.03 0.37 -10.87
N THR A 134 -6.99 1.20 -10.70
CA THR A 134 -5.91 1.39 -11.68
C THR A 134 -5.21 0.06 -12.01
N MET A 135 -4.90 -0.74 -10.99
CA MET A 135 -4.26 -2.04 -11.19
C MET A 135 -5.19 -3.07 -11.80
N ARG A 136 -6.49 -3.01 -11.48
CA ARG A 136 -7.49 -3.86 -12.15
C ARG A 136 -7.63 -3.50 -13.62
N MET A 137 -7.63 -2.21 -13.94
CA MET A 137 -7.54 -1.73 -15.32
C MET A 137 -6.28 -2.29 -15.96
N LEU A 138 -5.07 -2.09 -15.41
CA LEU A 138 -3.84 -2.65 -15.97
C LEU A 138 -3.83 -4.17 -16.16
N THR A 139 -4.55 -4.94 -15.34
CA THR A 139 -4.62 -6.39 -15.48
C THR A 139 -5.53 -6.83 -16.62
N ILE A 140 -6.64 -6.12 -16.87
CA ILE A 140 -7.65 -6.51 -17.86
C ILE A 140 -7.48 -5.78 -19.19
N CYS A 141 -7.17 -4.50 -19.11
CA CYS A 141 -7.10 -3.56 -20.21
C CYS A 141 -6.19 -4.14 -21.29
N ASN A 142 -6.76 -4.39 -22.47
CA ASN A 142 -6.00 -4.66 -23.69
C ASN A 142 -6.13 -3.47 -24.65
N SER A 143 -6.14 -2.26 -24.06
CA SER A 143 -6.33 -1.01 -24.76
C SER A 143 -4.98 -0.42 -25.16
N THR A 144 -5.00 0.51 -26.11
CA THR A 144 -3.81 1.30 -26.48
C THR A 144 -3.34 2.25 -25.36
N ARG A 145 -4.02 2.26 -24.21
CA ARG A 145 -3.81 3.17 -23.08
C ARG A 145 -3.04 2.55 -21.92
N GLU A 146 -2.47 1.36 -22.08
CA GLU A 146 -1.69 0.67 -21.03
C GLU A 146 -0.68 1.61 -20.35
N ASP A 147 0.07 2.39 -21.13
CA ASP A 147 1.03 3.38 -20.61
C ASP A 147 0.39 4.48 -19.76
N LYS A 148 -0.80 4.97 -20.15
CA LYS A 148 -1.52 5.99 -19.38
C LYS A 148 -2.00 5.42 -18.04
N VAL A 149 -2.48 4.19 -18.02
CA VAL A 149 -2.89 3.53 -16.77
C VAL A 149 -1.67 3.21 -15.90
N ALA A 150 -0.53 2.83 -16.50
CA ALA A 150 0.73 2.65 -15.78
C ALA A 150 1.19 3.97 -15.13
N ASN A 151 1.07 5.10 -15.84
CA ASN A 151 1.37 6.42 -15.29
C ASN A 151 0.48 6.78 -14.09
N LEU A 152 -0.80 6.41 -14.10
CA LEU A 152 -1.67 6.55 -12.93
C LEU A 152 -1.17 5.73 -11.73
N ALA A 153 -0.70 4.50 -11.96
CA ALA A 153 -0.14 3.66 -10.89
C ALA A 153 1.13 4.31 -10.29
N VAL A 154 1.98 4.91 -11.13
CA VAL A 154 3.14 5.69 -10.67
C VAL A 154 2.70 6.94 -9.89
N LYS A 155 1.66 7.65 -10.34
CA LYS A 155 1.09 8.82 -9.63
C LYS A 155 0.59 8.42 -8.23
N CYS A 156 -0.16 7.32 -8.12
CA CYS A 156 -0.60 6.78 -6.83
C CYS A 156 0.58 6.56 -5.88
N ARG A 157 1.65 5.92 -6.37
CA ARG A 157 2.85 5.64 -5.58
C ARG A 157 3.51 6.92 -5.07
N ARG A 158 3.68 7.92 -5.95
CA ARG A 158 4.29 9.21 -5.60
C ARG A 158 3.49 9.97 -4.54
N ILE A 159 2.15 9.95 -4.65
CA ILE A 159 1.27 10.56 -3.64
C ILE A 159 1.42 9.82 -2.31
N GLY A 160 1.41 8.48 -2.33
CA GLY A 160 1.58 7.69 -1.11
C GLY A 160 2.93 7.91 -0.43
N GLU A 161 4.03 8.01 -1.18
CA GLU A 161 5.34 8.37 -0.64
C GLU A 161 5.34 9.74 0.03
N LYS A 162 4.78 10.76 -0.63
CA LYS A 162 4.62 12.10 -0.05
C LYS A 162 3.84 12.06 1.26
N TRP A 163 2.76 11.28 1.32
CA TRP A 163 1.95 11.16 2.54
C TRP A 163 2.69 10.42 3.65
N ILE A 164 3.46 9.38 3.33
CA ILE A 164 4.31 8.70 4.32
C ILE A 164 5.31 9.68 4.93
N ASP A 165 5.96 10.51 4.10
CA ASP A 165 6.92 11.52 4.57
C ASP A 165 6.22 12.56 5.46
N LEU A 166 5.08 13.12 5.03
CA LEU A 166 4.30 14.09 5.78
C LEU A 166 3.81 13.55 7.13
N ILE A 167 3.28 12.33 7.17
CA ILE A 167 2.80 11.71 8.40
C ILE A 167 3.98 11.40 9.34
N SER A 168 5.11 10.95 8.78
CA SER A 168 6.33 10.70 9.56
C SER A 168 6.85 11.98 10.21
N GLU A 169 6.86 13.10 9.49
CA GLU A 169 7.21 14.42 10.04
C GLU A 169 6.21 14.87 11.12
N THR A 170 4.91 14.66 10.88
CA THR A 170 3.85 15.02 11.83
C THR A 170 4.02 14.26 13.15
N ILE A 171 4.31 12.95 13.10
CA ILE A 171 4.57 12.14 14.30
C ILE A 171 5.81 12.64 15.04
N LYS A 172 6.88 13.03 14.32
CA LYS A 172 8.14 13.51 14.91
C LYS A 172 8.00 14.84 15.64
N PHE A 173 7.29 15.80 15.07
CA PHE A 173 7.20 17.16 15.62
C PHE A 173 6.05 17.36 16.62
N THR A 174 5.31 16.32 16.96
CA THR A 174 4.23 16.40 17.96
C THR A 174 4.80 16.36 19.38
N PHE A 175 4.76 17.50 20.08
CA PHE A 175 5.38 17.68 21.40
C PHE A 175 4.61 17.06 22.58
N SER A 176 3.32 16.76 22.42
CA SER A 176 2.46 16.13 23.45
C SER A 176 1.35 15.30 22.80
N PRO A 177 1.69 14.17 22.15
CA PRO A 177 0.72 13.41 21.39
C PRO A 177 -0.26 12.65 22.27
N ASP A 178 -1.54 12.67 21.89
CA ASP A 178 -2.43 11.57 22.26
C ASP A 178 -1.89 10.28 21.61
N PHE A 179 -1.55 9.29 22.43
CA PHE A 179 -1.05 8.01 21.94
C PHE A 179 -2.00 7.35 20.92
N ASN A 180 -3.32 7.55 21.08
CA ASN A 180 -4.30 7.02 20.14
C ASN A 180 -4.23 7.74 18.79
N GLU A 181 -3.92 9.03 18.78
CA GLU A 181 -3.78 9.80 17.53
C GLU A 181 -2.54 9.34 16.75
N ILE A 182 -1.40 9.14 17.42
CA ILE A 182 -0.21 8.58 16.78
C ILE A 182 -0.47 7.16 16.26
N GLU A 183 -1.15 6.31 17.03
CA GLU A 183 -1.48 4.95 16.58
C GLU A 183 -2.36 4.99 15.32
N ASN A 184 -3.35 5.88 15.28
CA ASN A 184 -4.18 6.11 14.09
C ASN A 184 -3.34 6.57 12.89
N LEU A 185 -2.42 7.54 13.07
CA LEU A 185 -1.51 7.98 12.01
C LEU A 185 -0.63 6.83 11.48
N ARG A 186 -0.15 5.96 12.36
CA ARG A 186 0.62 4.77 11.96
C ARG A 186 -0.22 3.77 11.17
N LEU A 187 -1.47 3.56 11.57
CA LEU A 187 -2.41 2.74 10.80
C LEU A 187 -2.68 3.33 9.41
N LYS A 188 -2.75 4.66 9.27
CA LYS A 188 -2.84 5.31 7.96
C LYS A 188 -1.61 5.03 7.11
N MET A 189 -0.40 5.16 7.68
CA MET A 189 0.83 4.81 6.96
C MET A 189 0.85 3.35 6.50
N VAL A 190 0.29 2.42 7.28
CA VAL A 190 0.14 1.02 6.85
C VAL A 190 -0.76 0.92 5.61
N THR A 191 -1.94 1.53 5.62
CA THR A 191 -2.85 1.54 4.46
C THR A 191 -2.24 2.20 3.23
N ILE A 192 -1.50 3.30 3.41
CA ILE A 192 -0.79 4.00 2.33
C ILE A 192 0.33 3.13 1.77
N GLY A 193 1.14 2.51 2.64
CA GLY A 193 2.20 1.60 2.24
C GLY A 193 1.68 0.38 1.47
N ILE A 194 0.58 -0.22 1.92
CA ILE A 194 -0.15 -1.27 1.19
C ILE A 194 -0.56 -0.77 -0.19
N SER A 195 -1.12 0.43 -0.30
CA SER A 195 -1.50 1.02 -1.59
C SER A 195 -0.28 1.12 -2.52
N CYS A 196 0.84 1.66 -2.03
CA CYS A 196 2.08 1.73 -2.81
C CYS A 196 2.58 0.35 -3.27
N ILE A 197 2.55 -0.68 -2.42
CA ILE A 197 2.93 -2.06 -2.78
C ILE A 197 1.98 -2.62 -3.86
N LEU A 198 0.68 -2.37 -3.72
CA LEU A 198 -0.32 -2.87 -4.66
C LEU A 198 -0.17 -2.25 -6.05
N THR A 199 0.51 -1.11 -6.21
CA THR A 199 0.86 -0.57 -7.55
C THR A 199 1.73 -1.53 -8.40
N PHE A 200 2.20 -2.64 -7.84
CA PHE A 200 2.95 -3.69 -8.54
C PHE A 200 2.13 -4.99 -8.73
N SER A 201 0.84 -5.01 -8.39
CA SER A 201 -0.01 -6.21 -8.38
C SER A 201 -0.50 -6.66 -9.78
N THR A 202 0.38 -6.68 -10.79
CA THR A 202 0.05 -7.10 -12.15
C THR A 202 0.82 -8.36 -12.58
N HIS A 203 0.46 -8.95 -13.72
CA HIS A 203 1.10 -10.13 -14.26
C HIS A 203 2.54 -9.85 -14.76
N SER A 204 3.36 -10.90 -14.84
CA SER A 204 4.80 -10.84 -15.14
C SER A 204 5.17 -10.03 -16.38
N ASN A 205 4.33 -10.02 -17.41
CA ASN A 205 4.68 -9.33 -18.67
C ASN A 205 4.53 -7.81 -18.54
N ARG A 206 3.59 -7.33 -17.73
CA ARG A 206 3.28 -5.90 -17.56
C ARG A 206 4.06 -5.26 -16.41
N ILE A 207 4.42 -6.05 -15.41
CA ILE A 207 5.12 -5.53 -14.24
C ILE A 207 6.52 -4.96 -14.58
N HIS A 208 7.12 -5.39 -15.70
CA HIS A 208 8.40 -4.86 -16.16
C HIS A 208 8.37 -3.34 -16.40
N CYS A 209 7.25 -2.77 -16.87
CA CYS A 209 7.17 -1.31 -17.04
C CYS A 209 7.16 -0.57 -15.69
N LEU A 210 6.57 -1.19 -14.67
CA LEU A 210 6.46 -0.66 -13.31
C LEU A 210 7.70 -0.91 -12.43
N LEU A 211 8.59 -1.84 -12.84
CA LEU A 211 9.86 -2.22 -12.22
C LEU A 211 11.05 -2.07 -13.19
N SER A 212 11.07 -0.97 -13.94
CA SER A 212 12.07 -0.69 -14.97
C SER A 212 13.31 0.08 -14.48
N SER A 213 13.31 0.59 -13.25
CA SER A 213 14.34 1.49 -12.71
C SER A 213 14.68 1.22 -11.24
N ASN A 214 15.86 1.67 -10.82
CA ASN A 214 16.26 1.62 -9.41
C ASN A 214 15.27 2.38 -8.50
N GLU A 215 14.74 3.51 -8.97
CA GLU A 215 13.75 4.30 -8.25
C GLU A 215 12.53 3.45 -7.87
N HIS A 216 12.02 2.63 -8.80
CA HIS A 216 10.87 1.77 -8.53
C HIS A 216 11.15 0.68 -7.49
N VAL A 217 12.34 0.09 -7.50
CA VAL A 217 12.75 -0.89 -6.48
C VAL A 217 12.91 -0.23 -5.11
N ILE A 218 13.50 0.97 -5.07
CA ILE A 218 13.65 1.75 -3.84
C ILE A 218 12.28 2.12 -3.27
N SER A 219 11.36 2.60 -4.11
CA SER A 219 9.97 2.90 -3.70
C SER A 219 9.27 1.68 -3.11
N LEU A 220 9.45 0.51 -3.72
CA LEU A 220 8.86 -0.73 -3.22
C LEU A 220 9.44 -1.15 -1.87
N LEU A 221 10.77 -1.08 -1.71
CA LEU A 221 11.44 -1.34 -0.44
C LEU A 221 10.97 -0.37 0.65
N LYS A 222 10.90 0.93 0.35
CA LYS A 222 10.38 1.95 1.27
C LYS A 222 8.95 1.63 1.72
N ALA A 223 8.07 1.29 0.78
CA ALA A 223 6.68 0.94 1.10
C ALA A 223 6.59 -0.34 1.95
N ALA A 224 7.37 -1.38 1.61
CA ALA A 224 7.43 -2.63 2.38
C ALA A 224 7.95 -2.40 3.80
N THR A 225 9.07 -1.68 3.95
CA THR A 225 9.67 -1.39 5.26
C THR A 225 8.80 -0.47 6.11
N THR A 226 8.23 0.60 5.53
CA THR A 226 7.30 1.48 6.25
C THR A 226 6.08 0.70 6.75
N THR A 227 5.54 -0.19 5.93
CA THR A 227 4.40 -1.03 6.31
C THR A 227 4.77 -1.98 7.45
N HIS A 228 5.92 -2.66 7.32
CA HIS A 228 6.43 -3.59 8.34
C HIS A 228 6.64 -2.91 9.70
N ASP A 229 7.37 -1.79 9.72
CA ASP A 229 7.74 -1.10 10.94
C ASP A 229 6.50 -0.59 11.68
N ASN A 230 5.52 -0.04 10.96
CA ASN A 230 4.28 0.47 11.58
C ASN A 230 3.32 -0.65 12.01
N ILE A 231 3.38 -1.83 11.40
CA ILE A 231 2.64 -3.02 11.89
C ILE A 231 3.24 -3.52 13.21
N ILE A 232 4.57 -3.63 13.31
CA ILE A 232 5.24 -4.11 14.53
C ILE A 232 4.97 -3.18 15.71
N LEU A 233 4.97 -1.87 15.46
CA LEU A 233 4.71 -0.87 16.50
C LEU A 233 3.26 -0.85 16.97
N ASN A 234 2.33 -1.36 16.17
CA ASN A 234 0.93 -1.43 16.56
C ASN A 234 0.70 -2.64 17.49
N LYS A 235 0.91 -2.41 18.79
CA LYS A 235 0.72 -3.40 19.87
C LYS A 235 -0.73 -3.86 20.03
N THR A 236 -1.68 -3.07 19.53
CA THR A 236 -3.13 -3.28 19.62
C THR A 236 -3.72 -3.58 18.24
N GLN A 237 -3.34 -4.73 17.67
CA GLN A 237 -3.94 -5.27 16.43
C GLN A 237 -5.48 -5.36 16.45
N SER A 238 -6.12 -5.13 17.60
CA SER A 238 -7.57 -4.99 17.78
C SER A 238 -8.19 -3.85 16.98
N ASN A 239 -7.43 -2.79 16.65
CA ASN A 239 -7.95 -1.62 15.95
C ASN A 239 -7.97 -1.78 14.41
N ILE A 240 -7.34 -2.84 13.89
CA ILE A 240 -7.23 -3.10 12.46
C ILE A 240 -8.49 -3.81 11.97
N SER A 241 -9.22 -3.17 11.05
CA SER A 241 -10.41 -3.78 10.45
C SER A 241 -10.08 -5.05 9.66
N THR A 242 -11.07 -5.92 9.51
CA THR A 242 -10.94 -7.13 8.68
C THR A 242 -10.59 -6.78 7.23
N PHE A 243 -11.10 -5.65 6.74
CA PHE A 243 -10.81 -5.18 5.39
C PHE A 243 -9.31 -4.86 5.21
N VAL A 244 -8.74 -4.01 6.08
CA VAL A 244 -7.32 -3.65 5.99
C VAL A 244 -6.43 -4.88 6.19
N ARG A 245 -6.79 -5.82 7.08
CA ARG A 245 -6.09 -7.09 7.26
C ARG A 245 -6.08 -7.95 5.98
N ASN A 246 -7.18 -7.96 5.23
CA ASN A 246 -7.23 -8.65 3.93
C ASN A 246 -6.35 -7.94 2.89
N MET A 247 -6.28 -6.61 2.92
CA MET A 247 -5.40 -5.84 2.04
C MET A 247 -3.92 -6.07 2.36
N MET A 248 -3.54 -6.22 3.63
CA MET A 248 -2.18 -6.62 4.03
C MET A 248 -1.77 -7.97 3.42
N ARG A 249 -2.65 -8.97 3.54
CA ARG A 249 -2.42 -10.29 2.92
C ARG A 249 -2.28 -10.17 1.41
N PHE A 250 -3.02 -9.26 0.79
CA PHE A 250 -2.88 -9.03 -0.64
C PHE A 250 -1.53 -8.38 -0.98
N SER A 251 -1.07 -7.39 -0.20
CA SER A 251 0.27 -6.81 -0.40
C SER A 251 1.40 -7.82 -0.18
N GLU A 252 1.30 -8.70 0.82
CA GLU A 252 2.27 -9.78 1.06
C GLU A 252 2.35 -10.72 -0.15
N ARG A 253 1.18 -11.12 -0.69
CA ARG A 253 1.12 -11.93 -1.92
C ARG A 253 1.70 -11.21 -3.12
N THR A 254 1.49 -9.90 -3.25
CA THR A 254 2.12 -9.09 -4.29
C THR A 254 3.63 -9.14 -4.14
N LEU A 255 4.19 -8.87 -2.96
CA LEU A 255 5.65 -8.93 -2.73
C LEU A 255 6.25 -10.29 -3.09
N MET A 256 5.58 -11.38 -2.72
CA MET A 256 5.97 -12.75 -3.12
C MET A 256 5.97 -12.92 -4.65
N MET A 257 4.96 -12.39 -5.34
CA MET A 257 4.84 -12.46 -6.79
C MET A 257 5.94 -11.68 -7.51
N VAL A 258 6.29 -10.49 -7.01
CA VAL A 258 7.28 -9.63 -7.68
C VAL A 258 8.72 -10.01 -7.37
N GLN A 259 8.95 -10.74 -6.26
CA GLN A 259 10.29 -11.12 -5.80
C GLN A 259 11.20 -11.72 -6.86
N PRO A 260 10.78 -12.68 -7.73
CA PRO A 260 11.67 -13.23 -8.75
C PRO A 260 12.13 -12.16 -9.76
N ILE A 261 11.25 -11.22 -10.09
CA ILE A 261 11.52 -10.15 -11.06
C ILE A 261 12.46 -9.11 -10.46
N VAL A 262 12.24 -8.75 -9.19
CA VAL A 262 13.16 -7.87 -8.45
C VAL A 262 14.52 -8.53 -8.28
N ALA A 263 14.59 -9.83 -7.99
CA ALA A 263 15.86 -10.56 -7.88
C ALA A 263 16.65 -10.52 -9.19
N GLU A 264 15.98 -10.74 -10.33
CA GLU A 264 16.60 -10.63 -11.65
C GLU A 264 17.08 -9.20 -11.94
N PHE A 265 16.26 -8.19 -11.66
CA PHE A 265 16.60 -6.78 -11.84
C PHE A 265 17.81 -6.37 -10.99
N LEU A 266 17.82 -6.77 -9.71
CA LEU A 266 18.92 -6.50 -8.78
C LEU A 266 20.24 -7.10 -9.26
N GLN A 267 20.22 -8.34 -9.77
CA GLN A 267 21.41 -8.96 -10.35
C GLN A 267 21.91 -8.19 -11.58
N LYS A 268 21.01 -7.82 -12.49
CA LYS A 268 21.36 -7.06 -13.71
C LYS A 268 21.93 -5.67 -13.42
N THR A 269 21.50 -5.04 -12.33
CA THR A 269 21.89 -3.68 -11.93
C THR A 269 22.98 -3.66 -10.86
N CYS A 270 23.64 -4.80 -10.61
CA CYS A 270 24.67 -4.96 -9.59
C CYS A 270 24.22 -4.44 -8.20
N PHE A 271 22.94 -4.63 -7.87
CA PHE A 271 22.33 -4.28 -6.59
C PHE A 271 22.37 -2.78 -6.24
N GLN A 272 22.50 -1.89 -7.23
CA GLN A 272 22.61 -0.44 -6.98
C GLN A 272 21.42 0.12 -6.17
N SER A 273 20.20 -0.33 -6.46
CA SER A 273 19.01 0.09 -5.71
C SER A 273 19.05 -0.28 -4.22
N LEU A 274 19.78 -1.34 -3.81
CA LEU A 274 19.97 -1.65 -2.40
C LEU A 274 20.94 -0.66 -1.73
N ASN A 275 22.03 -0.28 -2.42
CA ASN A 275 22.93 0.76 -1.93
C ASN A 275 22.19 2.09 -1.73
N ASP A 276 21.42 2.50 -2.73
CA ASP A 276 20.66 3.75 -2.71
C ASP A 276 19.59 3.71 -1.61
N PHE A 277 18.88 2.59 -1.46
CA PHE A 277 17.91 2.41 -0.37
C PHE A 277 18.56 2.54 1.00
N VAL A 278 19.70 1.88 1.23
CA VAL A 278 20.45 1.98 2.50
C VAL A 278 20.89 3.41 2.78
N ALA A 279 21.41 4.12 1.78
CA ALA A 279 21.84 5.52 1.94
C ALA A 279 20.67 6.46 2.28
N ILE A 280 19.46 6.16 1.81
CA ILE A 280 18.24 6.92 2.12
C ILE A 280 17.70 6.55 3.51
N TYR A 281 17.63 5.26 3.83
CA TYR A 281 16.94 4.75 5.03
C TYR A 281 17.82 4.82 6.29
N TRP A 282 19.13 4.63 6.15
CA TRP A 282 20.08 4.67 7.25
C TRP A 282 20.93 5.95 7.19
N ALA A 283 20.43 6.99 7.87
CA ALA A 283 21.00 8.34 7.84
C ALA A 283 22.50 8.45 8.19
N VAL A 284 23.06 7.50 8.94
CA VAL A 284 24.48 7.48 9.36
C VAL A 284 25.42 7.36 8.16
N ILE A 285 25.05 6.58 7.14
CA ILE A 285 25.88 6.43 5.94
C ILE A 285 25.89 7.71 5.10
N ARG A 286 24.80 8.49 5.13
CA ARG A 286 24.69 9.75 4.37
C ARG A 286 25.77 10.76 4.77
N SER A 287 26.26 10.69 6.00
CA SER A 287 27.38 11.50 6.49
C SER A 287 28.77 10.96 6.13
N GLU A 288 28.90 9.67 5.82
CA GLU A 288 30.18 8.98 5.68
C GLU A 288 30.61 8.75 4.22
N GLY A 289 29.70 8.87 3.24
CA GLY A 289 30.03 8.84 1.81
C GLY A 289 29.04 8.04 0.95
N THR A 290 29.52 7.51 -0.18
CA THR A 290 28.73 6.67 -1.08
C THR A 290 28.75 5.21 -0.63
N MET A 291 27.56 4.66 -0.34
CA MET A 291 27.34 3.24 -0.04
C MET A 291 27.74 2.35 -1.23
N ASN A 292 28.75 1.50 -1.06
CA ASN A 292 29.21 0.54 -2.06
C ASN A 292 29.30 -0.87 -1.47
N GLY A 293 28.16 -1.39 -0.99
CA GLY A 293 28.09 -2.72 -0.41
C GLY A 293 28.22 -3.82 -1.47
N GLN A 294 28.97 -4.89 -1.14
CA GLN A 294 29.00 -6.10 -1.95
C GLN A 294 27.81 -6.99 -1.62
N TRP A 295 26.66 -6.68 -2.23
CA TRP A 295 25.41 -7.40 -1.99
C TRP A 295 25.43 -8.83 -2.55
N LYS A 296 24.83 -9.74 -1.80
CA LYS A 296 24.56 -11.11 -2.21
C LYS A 296 23.16 -11.51 -1.78
N LYS A 297 22.45 -12.23 -2.64
CA LYS A 297 21.21 -12.91 -2.25
C LYS A 297 21.56 -14.12 -1.38
N ARG A 298 20.86 -14.31 -0.28
CA ARG A 298 21.01 -15.50 0.56
C ARG A 298 20.57 -16.73 -0.23
N THR A 299 21.36 -17.81 -0.18
CA THR A 299 21.16 -18.99 -1.04
C THR A 299 20.37 -20.10 -0.38
N GLU A 300 20.03 -19.97 0.91
CA GLU A 300 19.38 -21.04 1.68
C GLU A 300 17.94 -21.31 1.22
N ASP A 301 17.21 -20.27 0.81
CA ASP A 301 15.86 -20.39 0.24
C ASP A 301 15.64 -19.33 -0.84
N LEU A 302 15.21 -19.78 -2.03
CA LEU A 302 14.95 -18.91 -3.18
C LEU A 302 13.88 -17.85 -2.89
N TYR A 303 12.99 -18.10 -1.92
CA TYR A 303 11.84 -17.28 -1.56
C TYR A 303 11.96 -16.61 -0.19
N ASP A 304 13.11 -16.65 0.49
CA ASP A 304 13.24 -15.99 1.80
C ASP A 304 13.25 -14.46 1.71
N GLY A 305 13.66 -13.92 0.55
CA GLY A 305 13.75 -12.49 0.28
C GLY A 305 14.98 -11.80 0.89
N TRP A 306 15.96 -12.55 1.41
CA TRP A 306 17.13 -11.97 2.10
C TRP A 306 18.25 -11.58 1.13
N TYR A 307 18.76 -10.37 1.34
CA TYR A 307 19.96 -9.84 0.71
C TYR A 307 20.89 -9.32 1.80
N ASP A 308 22.16 -9.70 1.71
CA ASP A 308 23.17 -9.38 2.72
C ASP A 308 24.34 -8.65 2.06
N CYS A 309 24.91 -7.66 2.74
CA CYS A 309 26.17 -7.04 2.36
C CYS A 309 27.05 -6.77 3.58
N GLN A 310 28.36 -6.85 3.38
CA GLN A 310 29.32 -6.26 4.29
C GLN A 310 29.63 -4.84 3.81
N TYR A 311 29.48 -3.86 4.70
CA TYR A 311 29.93 -2.48 4.48
C TYR A 311 30.83 -2.08 5.64
N GLU A 312 32.10 -1.85 5.33
CA GLU A 312 33.15 -1.67 6.33
C GLU A 312 33.12 -2.77 7.41
N SER A 313 32.92 -2.41 8.68
CA SER A 313 32.83 -3.33 9.82
C SER A 313 31.40 -3.82 10.10
N ARG A 314 30.40 -3.34 9.36
CA ARG A 314 28.98 -3.59 9.61
C ARG A 314 28.39 -4.59 8.63
N TYR A 315 27.53 -5.47 9.14
CA TYR A 315 26.80 -6.44 8.35
C TYR A 315 25.37 -5.97 8.13
N ILE A 316 24.95 -5.77 6.89
CA ILE A 316 23.62 -5.25 6.55
C ILE A 316 22.79 -6.36 5.93
N SER A 317 21.56 -6.53 6.39
CA SER A 317 20.60 -7.50 5.86
C SER A 317 19.27 -6.83 5.53
N ILE A 318 18.74 -7.09 4.34
CA ILE A 318 17.44 -6.61 3.87
C ILE A 318 16.58 -7.81 3.52
N ASN A 319 15.39 -7.90 4.11
CA ASN A 319 14.37 -8.83 3.66
C ASN A 319 13.34 -8.09 2.80
N PHE A 320 13.40 -8.31 1.50
CA PHE A 320 12.52 -7.68 0.52
C PHE A 320 11.03 -8.04 0.73
N ILE A 321 10.73 -9.30 1.06
CA ILE A 321 9.34 -9.79 1.21
C ILE A 321 8.73 -9.29 2.51
N LYS A 322 9.50 -9.31 3.59
CA LYS A 322 9.03 -8.90 4.92
C LYS A 322 9.10 -7.39 5.12
N GLY A 323 9.88 -6.66 4.31
CA GLY A 323 10.20 -5.26 4.53
C GLY A 323 11.21 -5.03 5.65
N THR A 324 11.91 -6.05 6.13
CA THR A 324 12.80 -5.91 7.30
C THR A 324 14.17 -5.35 6.89
N PHE A 325 14.68 -4.37 7.64
CA PHE A 325 16.01 -3.80 7.48
C PHE A 325 16.84 -3.96 8.76
N LEU A 326 17.96 -4.68 8.68
CA LEU A 326 18.83 -4.98 9.82
C LEU A 326 20.26 -4.52 9.57
N VAL A 327 20.93 -4.07 10.63
CA VAL A 327 22.38 -3.91 10.67
C VAL A 327 22.92 -4.61 11.92
N ASP A 328 23.94 -5.44 11.75
CA ASP A 328 24.49 -6.35 12.75
C ASP A 328 23.41 -7.23 13.42
N GLY A 329 22.39 -7.61 12.66
CA GLY A 329 21.24 -8.39 13.13
C GLY A 329 20.22 -7.60 13.95
N MET A 330 20.40 -6.28 14.08
CA MET A 330 19.53 -5.40 14.85
C MET A 330 18.64 -4.57 13.93
N ALA A 331 17.35 -4.48 14.24
CA ALA A 331 16.40 -3.69 13.46
C ALA A 331 16.67 -2.19 13.69
N ILE A 332 16.84 -1.44 12.61
CA ILE A 332 17.00 0.02 12.70
C ILE A 332 15.63 0.67 12.49
N GLY A 333 15.40 1.80 13.15
CA GLY A 333 14.14 2.51 13.08
C GLY A 333 13.53 2.60 14.46
N PHE A 334 13.25 1.48 15.11
CA PHE A 334 12.55 1.45 16.39
C PHE A 334 13.14 0.45 17.37
N LEU A 335 12.95 0.72 18.66
CA LEU A 335 13.40 -0.20 19.72
C LEU A 335 12.63 -1.53 19.65
N PRO A 336 13.33 -2.67 19.78
CA PRO A 336 12.71 -3.98 19.80
C PRO A 336 11.81 -4.18 21.04
N GLU A 337 10.89 -5.13 20.94
CA GLU A 337 9.87 -5.40 21.97
C GLU A 337 10.48 -5.80 23.32
N ASN A 338 11.60 -6.53 23.33
CA ASN A 338 12.33 -6.90 24.54
C ASN A 338 12.78 -5.69 25.38
N ILE A 339 13.05 -4.54 24.75
CA ILE A 339 13.38 -3.29 25.45
C ILE A 339 12.09 -2.55 25.82
N THR A 340 11.16 -2.38 24.88
CA THR A 340 9.95 -1.56 25.11
C THR A 340 8.90 -2.20 26.02
N THR A 341 9.03 -3.49 26.34
CA THR A 341 8.17 -4.20 27.32
C THR A 341 8.81 -4.32 28.70
N ASN A 342 10.08 -3.92 28.86
CA ASN A 342 10.76 -3.94 30.14
C ASN A 342 10.11 -2.96 31.13
N GLU A 343 9.89 -3.39 32.38
CA GLU A 343 9.26 -2.57 33.42
C GLU A 343 9.96 -1.23 33.66
N LEU A 344 11.30 -1.19 33.56
CA LEU A 344 12.08 0.04 33.70
C LEU A 344 11.81 0.99 32.54
N PHE A 345 11.74 0.48 31.32
CA PHE A 345 11.41 1.29 30.15
C PHE A 345 10.01 1.87 30.29
N VAL A 346 9.02 1.04 30.60
CA VAL A 346 7.62 1.47 30.77
C VAL A 346 7.49 2.45 31.93
N ARG A 347 8.24 2.30 33.01
CA ARG A 347 8.20 3.23 34.14
C ARG A 347 8.77 4.62 33.80
N VAL A 348 9.81 4.69 32.98
CA VAL A 348 10.52 5.95 32.68
C VAL A 348 9.96 6.65 31.45
N PHE A 349 9.63 5.88 30.42
CA PHE A 349 9.24 6.38 29.10
C PHE A 349 7.79 6.03 28.73
N GLU A 350 7.07 5.32 29.60
CA GLU A 350 5.66 4.93 29.40
C GLU A 350 5.44 4.21 28.07
N LYS A 351 4.66 4.82 27.17
CA LYS A 351 4.34 4.32 25.83
C LYS A 351 5.13 5.04 24.72
N HIS A 352 6.16 5.79 25.07
CA HIS A 352 6.95 6.53 24.09
C HIS A 352 7.68 5.57 23.13
N ILE A 353 7.68 5.93 21.84
CA ILE A 353 8.33 5.16 20.78
C ILE A 353 9.56 5.95 20.34
N PHE A 354 10.74 5.41 20.61
CA PHE A 354 12.00 6.01 20.18
C PHE A 354 12.37 5.58 18.76
N GLU A 355 12.69 6.56 17.92
CA GLU A 355 13.42 6.28 16.70
C GLU A 355 14.91 6.06 17.02
N VAL A 356 15.45 4.90 16.65
CA VAL A 356 16.81 4.48 17.02
C VAL A 356 17.66 4.08 15.82
N GLN A 357 18.96 4.13 16.04
CA GLN A 357 20.01 3.62 15.15
C GLN A 357 21.08 2.88 15.98
N LEU A 358 22.07 2.29 15.31
CA LEU A 358 23.21 1.70 15.99
C LEU A 358 24.16 2.75 16.54
N ALA A 359 24.64 2.53 17.76
CA ALA A 359 25.79 3.25 18.30
C ALA A 359 27.11 2.69 17.71
N GLU A 360 28.21 3.43 17.93
CA GLU A 360 29.56 2.95 17.58
C GLU A 360 29.93 1.66 18.33
N SER A 361 29.42 1.47 19.55
CA SER A 361 29.57 0.23 20.32
C SER A 361 28.74 -0.92 19.73
N SER A 362 29.29 -2.13 19.77
CA SER A 362 28.58 -3.33 19.30
C SER A 362 27.35 -3.59 20.16
N LYS A 363 26.19 -3.76 19.51
CA LYS A 363 24.88 -4.13 20.11
C LYS A 363 24.19 -3.07 20.98
N THR A 364 24.54 -1.80 20.84
CA THR A 364 23.83 -0.70 21.54
C THR A 364 22.99 0.11 20.55
N TYR A 365 21.75 0.41 20.91
CA TYR A 365 20.91 1.39 20.21
C TYR A 365 21.18 2.78 20.74
N ILE A 366 21.11 3.79 19.87
CA ILE A 366 21.10 5.20 20.23
C ILE A 366 19.91 5.89 19.58
N THR A 367 19.26 6.82 20.29
CA THR A 367 18.15 7.58 19.73
C THR A 367 18.64 8.48 18.60
N LYS A 368 17.91 8.51 17.48
CA LYS A 368 18.21 9.42 16.36
C LYS A 368 18.08 10.88 16.79
N HIS A 369 17.12 11.16 17.67
CA HIS A 369 16.81 12.50 18.16
C HIS A 369 17.07 12.62 19.66
N THR A 370 17.32 13.85 20.13
CA THR A 370 17.49 14.14 21.56
C THR A 370 16.16 14.02 22.30
N TYR A 371 16.16 13.40 23.47
CA TYR A 371 14.96 13.28 24.30
C TYR A 371 14.90 14.43 25.32
N HIS A 372 13.83 15.23 25.29
CA HIS A 372 13.63 16.42 26.14
C HIS A 372 14.83 17.40 26.20
N GLY A 373 15.59 17.51 25.11
CA GLY A 373 16.79 18.37 25.06
C GLY A 373 18.00 17.86 25.86
N ASN A 374 17.90 16.68 26.49
CA ASN A 374 18.91 16.11 27.39
C ASN A 374 19.85 15.10 26.71
N GLY A 375 20.15 15.29 25.42
CA GLY A 375 21.05 14.41 24.65
C GLY A 375 20.36 13.17 24.06
N GLN A 376 21.13 12.36 23.34
CA GLN A 376 20.68 11.07 22.80
C GLN A 376 20.75 10.00 23.89
N VAL A 377 19.76 9.11 23.92
CA VAL A 377 19.68 8.01 24.90
C VAL A 377 20.25 6.74 24.29
N GLN A 378 21.03 5.99 25.07
CA GLN A 378 21.60 4.70 24.66
C GLN A 378 20.85 3.54 25.35
N TYR A 379 20.64 2.45 24.62
CA TYR A 379 20.01 1.23 25.10
C TYR A 379 20.86 0.02 24.74
N GLU A 380 21.11 -0.87 25.70
CA GLU A 380 21.85 -2.12 25.53
C GLU A 380 20.93 -3.35 25.55
#